data_AF-A0A8T4Z1V3-F1
#
_entry.id   AF-A0A8T4Z1V3-F1
#
_cell.length_a   1.000
_cell.length_b   1.000
_cell.length_c   1.000
_cell.angle_alpha   90.00
_cell.angle_beta   90.00
_cell.angle_gamma   90.00
#
_symmetry.space_group_name_H-M   'P 1'
#
loop_
_entity.id
_entity.type
_entity.pdbx_description
1 polymer ?
#
loop_
_entity_poly.entity_id
_entity_poly.type
_entity_poly.pdbx_seq_one_letter_code
_entity_poly.pdbx_strand_id
1 'polypeptide(L)' 'RARILGLNSEGFTQTLKDLFGSAAKAIERLIAENFYRRLDIRFQEREKWTLVDYVEDAKRTVMSGQG' A
#
# COMPACT_ATOMS: atom_id res chain seq x y z
N ARG A 1 24.72 -5.32 2.16
CA ARG A 1 23.65 -4.89 1.24
C ARG A 1 22.68 -6.06 1.04
N ALA A 2 21.60 -6.13 1.81
CA ALA A 2 20.55 -7.11 1.56
C ALA A 2 19.79 -6.67 0.31
N ARG A 3 20.00 -7.40 -0.79
CA ARG A 3 19.20 -7.30 -2.00
C ARG A 3 17.88 -7.98 -1.67
N ILE A 4 16.93 -7.23 -1.12
CA ILE A 4 15.55 -7.72 -1.03
C ILE A 4 15.07 -7.81 -2.48
N LEU A 5 15.01 -9.05 -2.94
CA LEU A 5 14.73 -9.47 -4.30
C LEU A 5 13.39 -8.87 -4.74
N GLY A 6 13.40 -8.08 -5.82
CA GLY A 6 12.23 -7.85 -6.67
C GLY A 6 10.90 -7.58 -5.98
N LEU A 7 10.84 -6.75 -4.94
CA LEU A 7 9.56 -6.31 -4.36
C LEU A 7 8.84 -5.37 -5.34
N ASN A 8 8.16 -5.96 -6.32
CA ASN A 8 6.91 -5.39 -6.79
C ASN A 8 5.94 -5.34 -5.60
N SER A 9 5.00 -4.40 -5.63
CA SER A 9 4.01 -4.21 -4.55
C SER A 9 3.28 -5.52 -4.21
N GLU A 10 3.14 -6.41 -5.19
CA GLU A 10 2.59 -7.76 -5.05
C GLU A 10 3.45 -8.69 -4.19
N GLY A 11 4.77 -8.80 -4.44
CA GLY A 11 5.67 -9.64 -3.66
C GLY A 11 5.80 -9.19 -2.21
N PHE A 12 5.73 -7.88 -1.97
CA PHE A 12 5.66 -7.33 -0.61
C PHE A 12 4.34 -7.70 0.08
N THR A 13 3.21 -7.54 -0.62
CA THR A 13 1.88 -7.93 -0.12
C THR A 13 1.83 -9.42 0.19
N GLN A 14 2.38 -10.27 -0.69
CA GLN A 14 2.42 -11.71 -0.48
C GLN A 14 3.29 -12.08 0.73
N THR A 15 4.47 -11.46 0.86
CA THR A 15 5.36 -11.68 2.02
C THR A 15 4.68 -11.30 3.33
N LEU A 16 3.92 -10.19 3.35
CA LEU A 16 3.14 -9.80 4.53
C LEU A 16 2.11 -10.87 4.90
N LYS A 17 1.38 -11.40 3.91
CA LYS A 17 0.41 -12.48 4.13
C LYS A 17 1.07 -13.74 4.65
N ASP A 18 2.21 -14.14 4.08
CA ASP A 18 2.93 -15.35 4.48
C ASP A 18 3.47 -15.26 5.91
N LEU A 19 3.92 -14.08 6.35
CA LEU A 19 4.49 -13.87 7.68
C LEU A 19 3.44 -13.59 8.77
N PHE A 20 2.39 -12.84 8.44
CA PHE A 20 1.47 -12.28 9.43
C PHE A 20 0.02 -12.76 9.28
N GLY A 21 -0.30 -13.55 8.25
CA GLY A 21 -1.63 -14.05 8.00
C GLY A 21 -2.68 -12.94 7.95
N SER A 22 -3.72 -13.04 8.77
CA SER A 22 -4.80 -12.04 8.82
C SER A 22 -4.34 -10.65 9.30
N ALA A 23 -3.26 -10.57 10.08
CA ALA A 23 -2.71 -9.29 10.55
C ALA A 23 -2.03 -8.49 9.44
N ALA A 24 -1.64 -9.14 8.32
CA ALA A 24 -1.08 -8.48 7.14
C ALA A 24 -1.96 -7.31 6.67
N LYS A 25 -3.29 -7.49 6.71
CA LYS A 25 -4.26 -6.48 6.29
C LYS A 25 -4.20 -5.20 7.12
N ALA A 26 -3.97 -5.32 8.43
CA ALA A 26 -3.81 -4.15 9.29
C ALA A 26 -2.50 -3.41 8.98
N ILE A 27 -1.42 -4.15 8.72
CA ILE A 27 -0.12 -3.59 8.34
C ILE A 27 -0.21 -2.86 7.00
N GLU A 28 -0.82 -3.48 5.98
CA GLU A 28 -1.04 -2.87 4.67
C GLU A 28 -1.80 -1.54 4.77
N ARG A 29 -2.83 -1.46 5.62
CA ARG A 29 -3.59 -0.23 5.87
C ARG A 29 -2.76 0.87 6.51
N LEU A 30 -1.97 0.54 7.54
CA LEU A 30 -1.08 1.52 8.19
C LEU A 30 -0.03 2.07 7.21
N ILE A 31 0.49 1.21 6.33
CA ILE A 31 1.42 1.62 5.27
C ILE A 31 0.69 2.54 4.27
N ALA A 32 -0.51 2.17 3.82
CA ALA A 32 -1.30 2.96 2.87
C ALA A 32 -1.67 4.34 3.44
N GLU A 33 -2.11 4.41 4.69
CA GLU A 33 -2.44 5.68 5.37
C GLU A 33 -1.21 6.61 5.44
N ASN A 34 -0.06 6.07 5.86
CA ASN A 34 1.17 6.84 5.92
C ASN A 34 1.65 7.26 4.51
N PHE A 35 1.43 6.44 3.50
CA PHE A 35 1.76 6.75 2.11
C PHE A 35 0.89 7.90 1.57
N TYR A 36 -0.43 7.82 1.76
CA TYR A 36 -1.38 8.87 1.37
C TYR A 36 -1.06 10.20 2.06
N ARG A 37 -0.80 10.18 3.36
CA ARG A 37 -0.42 11.37 4.13
C ARG A 37 0.83 12.05 3.59
N ARG A 38 1.82 11.30 3.10
CA ARG A 38 3.05 11.86 2.50
C ARG A 38 2.80 12.52 1.14
N LEU A 39 1.70 12.15 0.47
CA LEU A 39 1.28 12.70 -0.82
C LEU A 39 0.20 13.78 -0.69
N ASP A 40 -0.15 14.16 0.55
CA ASP A 40 -1.27 15.05 0.87
C ASP A 40 -2.64 14.57 0.32
N ILE A 41 -2.78 13.26 0.14
CA ILE A 41 -4.02 12.64 -0.33
C ILE A 41 -4.86 12.24 0.89
N ARG A 42 -6.16 12.55 0.87
CA ARG A 42 -7.08 12.07 1.89
C ARG A 42 -7.22 10.55 1.83
N PHE A 43 -6.73 9.87 2.87
CA PHE A 43 -6.90 8.42 3.02
C PHE A 43 -8.37 8.05 3.30
N GLN A 44 -8.84 6.99 2.66
CA GLN A 44 -10.12 6.34 2.97
C GLN A 44 -9.91 4.83 3.03
N GLU A 45 -10.29 4.23 4.15
CA GLU A 45 -10.18 2.78 4.31
C GLU A 45 -11.16 2.05 3.39
N ARG A 46 -10.64 1.06 2.66
CA ARG A 46 -11.38 0.17 1.77
C ARG A 46 -11.14 -1.27 2.20
N GLU A 47 -12.19 -1.96 2.64
CA GLU A 47 -12.04 -3.26 3.28
C GLU A 47 -11.43 -4.34 2.37
N LYS A 48 -11.69 -4.29 1.06
CA LYS A 48 -11.22 -5.31 0.10
C LYS A 48 -9.89 -4.94 -0.56
N TRP A 49 -9.33 -3.78 -0.25
CA TRP A 49 -8.11 -3.29 -0.90
C TRP A 49 -6.86 -3.83 -0.22
N THR A 50 -5.91 -4.19 -1.07
CA THR A 50 -4.52 -4.46 -0.73
C THR A 50 -3.69 -3.20 -0.83
N LEU A 51 -2.45 -3.24 -0.33
CA LEU A 51 -1.50 -2.14 -0.52
C LEU A 51 -1.28 -1.78 -2.00
N VAL A 52 -1.34 -2.75 -2.92
CA VAL A 52 -1.23 -2.52 -4.37
C VAL A 52 -2.34 -1.60 -4.85
N ASP A 53 -3.58 -1.86 -4.43
CA ASP A 53 -4.76 -1.08 -4.82
C ASP A 53 -4.63 0.39 -4.37
N TYR A 54 -4.18 0.61 -3.13
CA TYR A 54 -3.91 1.94 -2.60
C TYR A 54 -2.81 2.67 -3.38
N VAL A 55 -1.74 1.97 -3.79
CA VAL A 55 -0.67 2.58 -4.60
C VAL A 55 -1.18 3.02 -5.97
N GLU A 56 -1.99 2.19 -6.64
CA GLU A 56 -2.58 2.52 -7.94
C GLU A 56 -3.63 3.64 -7.88
N ASP A 57 -4.40 3.71 -6.79
CA ASP A 57 -5.30 4.83 -6.53
C ASP A 57 -4.54 6.14 -6.28
N ALA A 58 -3.53 6.13 -5.41
CA ALA A 58 -2.71 7.32 -5.16
C ALA A 58 -2.02 7.84 -6.42
N LYS A 59 -1.47 6.96 -7.26
CA LYS A 59 -0.89 7.34 -8.57
C LYS A 59 -1.92 8.07 -9.42
N ARG A 60 -3.14 7.54 -9.53
CA ARG A 60 -4.21 8.17 -10.29
C ARG A 60 -4.57 9.54 -9.73
N THR A 61 -4.67 9.69 -8.41
CA THR A 61 -4.97 10.98 -7.76
C THR A 61 -3.89 12.03 -8.02
N VAL A 62 -2.61 11.67 -7.89
CA VAL A 62 -1.49 12.59 -8.19
C VAL A 62 -1.51 13.00 -9.66
N MET A 63 -1.70 12.04 -10.57
CA MET A 63 -1.72 12.30 -12.02
C MET A 63 -2.92 13.14 -12.48
N SER A 64 -4.02 13.15 -11.73
CA SER A 64 -5.22 13.92 -12.05
C SER A 64 -5.23 15.33 -11.43
N GLY A 65 -4.15 15.74 -10.75
CA GLY A 65 -3.96 17.12 -10.27
C GLY A 65 -4.86 17.51 -9.09
N GLN A 66 -5.40 16.54 -8.35
CA GLN A 66 -6.21 16.79 -7.15
C GLN A 66 -5.40 16.76 -5.84
N GLY A 67 -4.10 17.08 -5.91
CA GLY A 67 -3.24 17.26 -4.74
C GLY A 67 -3.29 18.70 -4.24
#